data_AF-A0A1T4JRN5-F1
#
_entry.id   AF-A0A1T4JRN5-F1
#
_cell.length_a   1.000
_cell.length_b   1.000
_cell.length_c   1.000
_cell.angle_alpha   90.00
_cell.angle_beta   90.00
_cell.angle_gamma   90.00
#
_symmetry.space_group_name_H-M   'P 1'
#
loop_
_entity.id
_entity.type
_entity.pdbx_description
1 polymer ?
#
loop_
_entity_poly.entity_id
_entity_poly.type
_entity_poly.pdbx_seq_one_letter_code
_entity_poly.pdbx_strand_id
1 'polypeptide(L)' 'MGNVKQDKLELNQVNEEVIIHQQPDEVPRTSLPQIGAPAPEFTAMSTFGEVSLSDYRGDWLVLFAHPGDFTPV' A
#
# COMPACT_ATOMS: atom_id res chain seq x y z
N MET A 1 52.35 14.23 -21.95
CA MET A 1 51.52 14.05 -23.16
C MET A 1 51.04 12.61 -23.15
N GLY A 2 49.88 12.29 -22.57
CA GLY A 2 48.57 12.67 -23.08
C GLY A 2 48.25 11.75 -24.25
N ASN A 3 47.33 10.80 -24.06
CA ASN A 3 46.37 10.31 -25.07
C ASN A 3 45.44 9.28 -24.42
N VAL A 4 44.33 9.83 -23.92
CA VAL A 4 43.10 9.12 -23.58
C VAL A 4 42.57 8.49 -24.87
N LYS A 5 42.54 7.16 -24.95
CA LYS A 5 41.76 6.48 -25.98
C LYS A 5 40.29 6.62 -25.60
N GLN A 6 39.60 7.45 -26.36
CA GLN A 6 38.15 7.61 -26.31
C GLN A 6 37.53 6.35 -26.91
N ASP A 7 36.89 5.52 -26.08
CA ASP A 7 36.03 4.46 -26.57
C ASP A 7 34.71 5.08 -27.03
N LYS A 8 34.59 5.12 -28.36
CA LYS A 8 33.38 5.42 -29.12
C LYS A 8 32.38 4.28 -28.88
N LEU A 9 31.35 4.52 -28.07
CA LEU A 9 30.14 3.70 -28.10
C LEU A 9 29.02 4.52 -28.75
N GLU A 10 28.81 4.26 -30.04
CA GLU A 10 27.66 4.71 -30.80
C GLU A 10 26.37 4.07 -30.26
N LEU A 11 25.42 4.95 -29.96
CA LEU A 11 23.96 4.83 -30.10
C LEU A 11 23.44 3.47 -30.60
N ASN A 12 22.69 2.78 -29.72
CA ASN A 12 21.56 1.97 -30.15
C ASN A 12 20.31 2.41 -29.37
N GLN A 13 19.35 2.87 -30.15
CA GLN A 13 18.03 3.33 -29.74
C GLN A 13 17.13 2.14 -29.37
N VAL A 14 16.13 2.44 -28.53
CA VAL A 14 15.05 1.62 -27.94
C VAL A 14 15.44 0.60 -26.87
N ASN A 15 14.83 0.75 -25.68
CA ASN A 15 14.09 -0.29 -24.95
C ASN A 15 13.50 0.33 -23.67
N GLU A 16 12.27 0.84 -23.83
CA GLU A 16 11.34 0.98 -22.73
C GLU A 16 10.99 -0.44 -22.23
N GLU A 17 11.71 -0.92 -21.22
CA GLU A 17 11.19 -1.97 -20.36
C GLU A 17 11.51 -1.61 -18.91
N VAL A 18 10.46 -1.14 -18.23
CA VAL A 18 10.35 -1.21 -16.78
C VAL A 18 10.45 -2.70 -16.42
N ILE A 19 11.67 -3.16 -16.14
CA ILE A 19 11.90 -4.48 -15.55
C ILE A 19 11.45 -4.39 -14.09
N ILE A 20 10.16 -4.66 -13.89
CA ILE A 20 9.58 -5.01 -12.60
C ILE A 20 10.29 -6.29 -12.14
N HIS A 21 11.30 -6.12 -11.28
CA HIS A 21 11.85 -7.22 -10.52
C HIS A 21 10.72 -7.72 -9.62
N GLN A 22 10.26 -8.95 -9.85
CA GLN A 22 9.34 -9.62 -8.94
C GLN A 22 10.03 -9.72 -7.58
N GLN A 23 9.54 -8.95 -6.61
CA GLN A 23 9.92 -9.08 -5.21
C GLN A 23 8.91 -10.03 -4.53
N PRO A 24 9.39 -11.10 -3.86
CA PRO A 24 8.52 -12.00 -3.12
C PRO A 24 8.00 -11.29 -1.86
N ASP A 25 6.70 -11.48 -1.59
CA ASP A 25 5.95 -11.00 -0.44
C ASP A 25 5.78 -9.47 -0.35
N GLU A 26 4.73 -9.00 -1.03
CA GLU A 26 4.28 -7.60 -0.99
C GLU A 26 3.91 -7.25 0.46
N VAL A 27 4.75 -6.45 1.14
CA VAL A 27 4.34 -5.74 2.36
C VAL A 27 3.10 -4.93 1.97
N PRO A 28 1.93 -5.14 2.60
CA PRO A 28 0.72 -4.45 2.20
C PRO A 28 0.99 -2.95 2.24
N ARG A 29 0.97 -2.31 1.07
CA ARG A 29 1.23 -0.89 0.95
C ARG A 29 0.18 -0.17 1.78
N THR A 30 0.63 0.57 2.80
CA THR A 30 -0.21 1.47 3.60
C THR A 30 -0.79 2.53 2.68
N SER A 31 -1.92 2.20 2.07
CA SER A 31 -2.67 3.06 1.16
C SER A 31 -4.07 3.24 1.72
N LEU A 32 -4.70 4.35 1.36
CA LEU A 32 -6.08 4.59 1.77
C LEU A 32 -7.00 3.51 1.18
N PRO A 33 -7.99 3.02 1.93
CA PRO A 33 -9.01 2.13 1.39
C PRO A 33 -9.65 2.72 0.14
N GLN A 34 -9.83 1.88 -0.89
CA GLN A 34 -10.41 2.29 -2.16
C GLN A 34 -11.89 1.95 -2.21
N ILE A 35 -12.69 2.85 -2.79
CA ILE A 35 -14.12 2.62 -3.00
C ILE A 35 -14.28 1.41 -3.93
N GLY A 36 -15.18 0.49 -3.57
CA GLY A 36 -15.48 -0.72 -4.33
C GLY A 36 -14.49 -1.87 -4.13
N ALA A 37 -13.35 -1.64 -3.48
CA ALA A 37 -12.47 -2.71 -3.03
C ALA A 37 -12.98 -3.33 -1.71
N PRO A 38 -12.65 -4.61 -1.42
CA PRO A 38 -12.89 -5.17 -0.10
C PRO A 38 -12.25 -4.32 1.00
N ALA A 39 -12.96 -4.12 2.10
CA ALA A 39 -12.40 -3.44 3.26
C ALA A 39 -11.20 -4.23 3.82
N PRO A 40 -10.14 -3.56 4.31
CA PRO A 40 -9.02 -4.24 4.96
C PRO A 40 -9.49 -5.05 6.17
N GLU A 41 -9.03 -6.28 6.28
CA GLU A 41 -9.30 -7.11 7.46
C GLU A 41 -8.71 -6.46 8.72
N PHE A 42 -9.49 -6.50 9.80
CA PHE A 42 -9.05 -6.04 11.12
C PHE A 42 -9.54 -7.01 12.20
N THR A 43 -8.79 -7.03 13.30
CA THR A 43 -9.21 -7.54 14.61
C THR A 43 -8.77 -6.52 15.64
N ALA A 44 -9.68 -6.08 16.49
CA ALA A 44 -9.42 -5.02 17.46
C ALA A 44 -10.20 -5.21 18.76
N MET A 45 -9.66 -4.69 19.85
CA MET A 45 -10.38 -4.62 21.11
C MET A 45 -11.41 -3.48 21.08
N SER A 46 -12.67 -3.82 21.33
CA SER A 46 -13.76 -2.86 21.55
C SER A 46 -14.17 -2.83 23.03
N THR A 47 -15.05 -1.90 23.39
CA THR A 47 -15.69 -1.86 24.72
C THR A 47 -16.59 -3.05 25.01
N PHE A 48 -16.92 -3.87 24.01
CA PHE A 48 -17.72 -5.08 24.12
C PHE A 48 -16.90 -6.37 23.97
N GLY A 49 -15.57 -6.27 23.95
CA GLY A 49 -14.67 -7.40 23.70
C GLY A 49 -13.95 -7.31 22.36
N GLU A 50 -13.20 -8.35 22.01
CA GLU A 50 -12.52 -8.44 20.72
C GLU A 50 -13.54 -8.59 19.58
N VAL A 51 -13.32 -7.85 18.49
CA VAL A 51 -14.16 -7.89 17.29
C VAL A 51 -13.30 -7.96 16.05
N SER A 52 -13.78 -8.65 15.02
CA SER A 52 -13.15 -8.76 13.72
C SER A 52 -14.10 -8.32 12.60
N LEU A 53 -13.56 -7.88 11.46
CA LEU A 53 -14.37 -7.51 10.30
C LEU A 53 -15.28 -8.67 9.83
N SER A 54 -14.84 -9.92 9.99
CA SER A 54 -15.60 -11.13 9.69
C SER A 54 -16.89 -11.28 10.48
N ASP A 55 -16.98 -10.69 11.67
CA ASP A 55 -18.13 -10.87 12.57
C ASP A 55 -19.38 -10.14 12.06
N TYR A 56 -19.19 -9.18 11.14
CA TYR A 56 -20.24 -8.33 10.57
C TYR A 56 -20.64 -8.74 9.13
N ARG A 57 -20.26 -9.95 8.68
CA ARG A 57 -20.55 -10.42 7.31
C ARG A 57 -22.07 -10.57 7.10
N GLY A 58 -22.55 -9.96 6.02
CA GLY A 58 -23.98 -9.97 5.67
C GLY A 58 -24.72 -8.69 6.05
N ASP A 59 -24.10 -7.84 6.87
CA ASP A 59 -24.64 -6.56 7.30
C ASP A 59 -23.82 -5.37 6.75
N TRP A 60 -24.43 -4.18 6.75
CA TRP A 60 -23.71 -2.95 6.49
C TRP A 60 -23.00 -2.47 7.75
N LEU A 61 -21.69 -2.18 7.64
CA LEU A 61 -20.86 -1.67 8.72
C LEU A 61 -20.33 -0.27 8.38
N VAL A 62 -20.41 0.65 9.33
CA VAL A 62 -19.79 1.99 9.25
C VAL A 62 -18.74 2.10 10.35
N LEU A 63 -17.47 2.24 9.95
CA LEU A 63 -16.35 2.49 10.86
C LEU A 63 -15.99 3.97 10.83
N PHE A 64 -15.89 4.60 11.99
CA PHE A 64 -15.47 6.00 12.14
C PHE A 64 -14.52 6.13 13.34
N ALA A 65 -13.72 7.19 13.33
CA ALA A 65 -12.80 7.51 14.42
C ALA A 65 -12.94 8.98 14.80
N HIS A 66 -12.62 9.31 16.05
CA HIS A 66 -12.47 10.68 16.53
C HIS A 66 -11.04 10.90 17.08
N PRO A 67 -10.55 12.14 17.18
CA PRO A 67 -9.15 12.41 17.55
C PRO A 67 -8.77 11.98 18.97
N GLY A 68 -9.70 12.06 19.93
CA GLY A 68 -9.48 11.61 21.30
C GLY A 68 -10.71 11.69 22.19
N ASP A 69 -10.70 10.92 23.26
CA ASP A 69 -11.78 10.89 24.26
C ASP A 69 -11.84 12.21 25.05
N PHE A 70 -13.06 12.62 25.44
CA PHE A 70 -13.32 13.82 26.25
C PHE A 70 -12.83 15.14 25.62
N THR A 71 -12.76 15.21 24.29
CA THR A 71 -12.49 16.44 23.55
C THR A 71 -13.79 17.01 22.97
N PRO A 72 -14.02 18.34 22.96
CA PRO A 72 -15.11 18.92 22.18
C PRO A 72 -14.82 18.73 20.69
N VAL A 73 -15.88 18.72 19.87
CA VAL A 73 -15.78 18.71 18.40
C VAL A 73 -15.48 20.11 17.87
#